data_AF-A0A4R8DGF2-F1
#
_entry.id   AF-A0A4R8DGF2-F1
#
_cell.length_a   1.000
_cell.length_b   1.000
_cell.length_c   1.000
_cell.angle_alpha   90.00
_cell.angle_beta   90.00
_cell.angle_gamma   90.00
#
_symmetry.space_group_name_H-M   'P 1'
#
loop_
_entity.id
_entity.type
_entity.pdbx_description
1 polymer ?
#
loop_
_entity_poly.entity_id
_entity_poly.type
_entity_poly.pdbx_seq_one_letter_code
_entity_poly.pdbx_strand_id
1 'polypeptide(L)'
;MELKAPTPAKMTHRFAFKIMVCAFCGIHIPLIGMLVYFFSVSGTPSTLRILFAILIFTLAGTGATLLIISRMMRPLRSGNLALQQYISTWQLQALPKHSNDELGILFQQVEYLMFVLQRTVTERNKILEAAITSNEDFHRSIQQFIEARDAAYIHDDPGQMRAALEDVLLTVQAKLASATHILHTFEESPTRL
;
A
#
# COMPACT_ATOMS: atom_id res chain seq x y z
N MET A 1 -9.70 -1.48 -12.87
CA MET A 1 -8.45 -0.76 -13.15
C MET A 1 -7.31 -1.66 -12.69
N GLU A 2 -6.75 -2.47 -13.57
CA GLU A 2 -5.59 -3.30 -13.22
C GLU A 2 -4.36 -2.38 -13.08
N LEU A 3 -3.86 -2.24 -11.86
CA LEU A 3 -2.54 -1.65 -11.65
C LEU A 3 -1.50 -2.65 -12.16
N LYS A 4 -0.96 -2.38 -13.36
CA LYS A 4 0.19 -3.09 -13.92
C LYS A 4 1.35 -2.98 -12.92
N ALA A 5 2.01 -4.10 -12.63
CA ALA A 5 3.23 -4.10 -11.83
C ALA A 5 4.19 -3.02 -12.35
N PRO A 6 4.75 -2.18 -11.47
CA PRO A 6 5.69 -1.15 -11.90
C PRO A 6 6.87 -1.84 -12.58
N THR A 7 7.11 -1.49 -13.85
CA THR A 7 8.30 -1.95 -14.58
C THR A 7 9.55 -1.61 -13.77
N PRO A 8 10.62 -2.45 -13.81
CA PRO A 8 11.84 -2.17 -13.06
C PRO A 8 12.37 -0.80 -13.45
N ALA A 9 12.11 0.17 -12.57
CA ALA A 9 12.35 1.56 -12.87
C ALA A 9 13.86 1.80 -12.84
N LYS A 10 14.39 2.41 -13.90
CA LYS A 10 15.79 2.83 -13.95
C LYS A 10 16.02 3.84 -12.82
N MET A 11 16.73 3.43 -11.76
CA MET A 11 17.05 4.31 -10.64
C MET A 11 17.86 5.51 -11.15
N THR A 12 17.23 6.68 -11.20
CA THR A 12 17.93 7.92 -11.50
C THR A 12 18.46 8.48 -10.20
N HIS A 13 19.77 8.74 -10.06
CA HIS A 13 20.38 9.28 -8.83
C HIS A 13 20.05 10.76 -8.53
N ARG A 14 18.86 11.24 -8.92
CA ARG A 14 18.52 12.67 -8.94
C ARG A 14 18.28 13.23 -7.55
N PHE A 15 17.67 12.47 -6.65
CA PHE A 15 17.44 12.87 -5.27
C PHE A 15 18.75 12.90 -4.48
N ALA A 16 19.57 11.84 -4.62
CA ALA A 16 20.90 11.80 -4.00
C ALA A 16 21.77 12.96 -4.49
N PHE A 17 21.73 13.27 -5.79
CA PHE A 17 22.46 14.40 -6.36
C PHE A 17 22.00 15.75 -5.77
N LYS A 18 20.68 15.98 -5.61
CA LYS A 18 20.15 17.20 -4.97
C LYS A 18 20.66 17.36 -3.54
N ILE A 19 20.71 16.27 -2.75
CA ILE A 19 21.27 16.29 -1.38
C ILE A 19 22.77 16.61 -1.43
N MET A 20 23.52 15.96 -2.32
CA MET A 20 24.95 16.16 -2.45
C MET A 20 25.30 17.61 -2.82
N VAL A 21 24.60 18.20 -3.79
CA VAL A 21 24.76 19.62 -4.15
C VAL A 21 24.39 20.53 -2.98
N CYS A 22 23.32 20.22 -2.24
CA CYS A 22 22.95 20.98 -1.05
C CYS A 22 24.06 20.94 0.02
N ALA A 23 24.60 19.75 0.32
CA ALA A 23 25.67 19.58 1.29
C ALA A 23 26.97 20.28 0.84
N PHE A 24 27.29 20.17 -0.45
CA PHE A 24 28.41 20.86 -1.07
C PHE A 24 28.28 22.37 -0.89
N CYS A 25 27.15 22.96 -1.30
CA CYS A 25 26.89 24.40 -1.13
C CYS A 25 26.91 24.80 0.36
N GLY A 26 26.37 23.98 1.25
CA GLY A 26 26.34 24.26 2.69
C GLY A 26 27.73 24.45 3.32
N ILE A 27 28.73 23.70 2.87
CA ILE A 27 30.12 23.80 3.32
C ILE A 27 30.87 24.93 2.59
N HIS A 28 30.62 25.10 1.29
CA HIS A 28 31.37 26.03 0.47
C HIS A 28 30.89 27.48 0.60
N ILE A 29 29.60 27.74 0.86
CA ILE A 29 29.07 29.10 1.06
C ILE A 29 29.80 29.83 2.19
N PRO A 30 30.00 29.23 3.39
CA PRO A 30 30.77 29.87 4.45
C PRO A 30 32.22 30.17 4.07
N LEU A 31 32.91 29.21 3.43
CA LEU A 31 34.31 29.36 3.03
C LEU A 31 34.49 30.42 1.94
N ILE A 32 33.64 30.40 0.91
CA ILE A 32 33.64 31.39 -0.18
C ILE A 32 33.26 32.76 0.36
N GLY A 33 32.27 32.84 1.25
CA GLY A 33 31.86 34.07 1.91
C GLY A 33 33.00 34.70 2.71
N MET A 34 33.75 33.88 3.45
CA MET A 34 34.96 34.32 4.13
C MET A 34 36.05 34.79 3.18
N LEU A 35 36.25 34.11 2.05
CA LEU A 35 37.23 34.51 1.04
C LEU A 35 36.88 35.88 0.44
N VAL A 36 35.62 36.09 0.06
CA VAL A 36 35.12 37.36 -0.45
C VAL A 36 35.24 38.47 0.60
N TYR A 37 34.92 38.19 1.85
CA TYR A 37 35.09 39.13 2.96
C TYR A 37 36.55 39.57 3.11
N PHE A 38 37.49 38.64 3.02
CA PHE A 38 38.93 38.94 3.11
C PHE A 38 39.40 39.85 1.96
N PHE A 39 38.96 39.61 0.72
CA PHE A 39 39.32 40.47 -0.42
C PHE A 39 38.62 41.84 -0.42
N SER A 40 37.47 41.96 0.25
CA SER A 40 36.68 43.22 0.25
C SER A 40 37.13 44.22 1.32
N VAL A 41 37.80 43.76 2.38
CA VAL A 41 38.28 44.63 3.45
C VAL A 41 39.64 45.20 3.10
N SER A 42 39.76 46.53 3.01
CA SER A 42 41.03 47.22 2.91
C SER A 42 41.73 47.25 4.28
N GLY A 43 42.91 46.61 4.39
CA GLY A 43 43.71 46.55 5.62
C GLY A 43 43.49 45.27 6.44
N THR A 44 44.21 45.10 7.54
CA THR A 44 44.08 43.91 8.41
C THR A 44 42.83 44.01 9.30
N PRO A 45 41.79 43.18 9.09
CA PRO A 45 40.61 43.19 9.96
C PRO A 45 40.98 42.77 11.38
N SER A 46 40.35 43.39 12.38
CA SER A 46 40.56 42.99 13.77
C SER A 46 40.04 41.58 14.03
N THR A 47 40.66 40.86 14.97
CA THR A 47 40.31 39.48 15.34
C THR A 47 38.81 39.32 15.66
N LEU A 48 38.23 40.30 16.35
CA LEU A 48 36.80 40.31 16.67
C LEU A 48 35.93 40.36 15.40
N ARG A 49 36.29 41.16 14.39
CA ARG A 49 35.51 41.22 13.14
C ARG A 49 35.58 39.91 12.36
N ILE A 50 36.75 39.27 12.34
CA ILE A 50 36.93 37.96 11.70
C ILE A 50 36.04 36.91 12.40
N LEU A 51 36.03 36.90 13.74
CA LEU A 51 35.20 35.98 14.52
C LEU A 51 33.71 36.16 14.20
N PHE A 52 33.21 37.40 14.19
CA PHE A 52 31.81 37.68 13.85
C PHE A 52 31.48 37.31 12.39
N ALA A 53 32.38 37.57 11.45
CA ALA A 53 32.19 37.20 10.05
C ALA A 53 32.06 35.67 9.89
N ILE A 54 32.99 34.91 10.48
CA ILE A 54 32.95 33.43 10.45
C ILE A 54 31.63 32.93 11.02
N LEU A 55 31.21 33.47 12.16
CA LEU A 55 29.97 33.08 12.82
C LEU A 55 28.75 33.33 11.92
N ILE A 56 28.66 34.52 11.32
CA ILE A 56 27.55 34.90 10.42
C ILE A 56 27.52 33.98 9.19
N PHE A 57 28.65 33.79 8.53
CA PHE A 57 28.73 32.95 7.34
C PHE A 57 28.41 31.48 7.64
N THR A 58 28.84 30.97 8.79
CA THR A 58 28.53 29.60 9.23
C THR A 58 27.05 29.44 9.58
N LEU A 59 26.46 30.39 10.30
CA LEU A 59 25.02 30.36 10.62
C LEU A 59 24.18 30.47 9.34
N ALA A 60 24.56 31.34 8.42
CA ALA A 60 23.87 31.50 7.14
C ALA A 60 23.92 30.22 6.30
N GLY A 61 25.11 29.62 6.13
CA GLY A 61 25.27 28.35 5.40
C GLY A 61 24.51 27.20 6.06
N THR A 62 24.56 27.10 7.39
CA THR A 62 23.84 26.08 8.17
C THR A 62 22.33 26.26 8.03
N GLY A 63 21.82 27.49 8.20
CA GLY A 63 20.40 27.81 8.05
C GLY A 63 19.87 27.51 6.65
N ALA A 64 20.62 27.88 5.61
CA ALA A 64 20.27 27.56 4.23
C ALA A 64 20.20 26.05 3.98
N THR A 65 21.20 25.30 4.45
CA THR A 65 21.27 23.83 4.31
C THR A 65 20.10 23.15 5.02
N LEU A 66 19.82 23.53 6.27
CA LEU A 66 18.70 23.02 7.05
C LEU A 66 17.36 23.27 6.34
N LEU A 67 17.18 24.47 5.77
CA LEU A 67 15.95 24.84 5.10
C LEU A 67 15.73 24.02 3.82
N ILE A 68 16.78 23.77 3.05
CA ILE A 68 16.72 22.94 1.83
C ILE A 68 16.41 21.49 2.20
N ILE A 69 17.15 20.89 3.14
CA ILE A 69 16.90 19.52 3.60
C ILE A 69 15.48 19.38 4.15
N SER A 70 15.02 20.35 4.95
CA SER A 70 13.64 20.36 5.47
C SER A 70 12.60 20.34 4.36
N ARG A 71 12.81 21.11 3.28
CA ARG A 71 11.94 21.06 2.09
C ARG A 71 12.00 19.72 1.36
N MET A 72 13.18 19.12 1.25
CA MET A 72 13.36 17.81 0.62
C MET A 72 12.74 16.66 1.41
N MET A 73 12.64 16.79 2.74
CA MET A 73 11.99 15.82 3.64
C MET A 73 10.45 15.90 3.63
N ARG A 74 9.84 16.96 3.08
CA ARG A 74 8.37 17.09 2.99
C ARG A 74 7.69 15.91 2.27
N PRO A 75 8.11 15.48 1.06
CA PRO A 75 7.50 14.34 0.39
C PRO A 75 7.53 13.06 1.22
N LEU A 76 8.61 12.82 1.98
CA LEU A 76 8.72 11.68 2.89
C LEU A 76 7.68 11.73 4.02
N ARG A 77 7.46 12.90 4.62
CA ARG A 77 6.43 13.06 5.65
C ARG A 77 5.03 12.85 5.08
N SER A 78 4.74 13.40 3.90
CA SER A 78 3.45 13.22 3.23
C SER A 78 3.19 11.75 2.86
N GLY A 79 4.20 11.03 2.34
CA GLY A 79 4.08 9.60 2.06
C GLY A 79 3.83 8.77 3.31
N ASN A 80 4.50 9.09 4.42
CA ASN A 80 4.27 8.41 5.70
C ASN A 80 2.85 8.67 6.24
N LEU A 81 2.36 9.91 6.17
CA LEU A 81 0.99 10.24 6.56
C LEU A 81 -0.05 9.48 5.72
N ALA A 82 0.15 9.40 4.40
CA ALA A 82 -0.72 8.62 3.51
C ALA A 82 -0.72 7.13 3.89
N LEU A 83 0.43 6.57 4.24
CA LEU A 83 0.55 5.18 4.69
C LEU A 83 -0.12 4.95 6.05
N GLN A 84 0.07 5.85 7.02
CA GLN A 84 -0.63 5.79 8.30
C GLN A 84 -2.15 5.87 8.13
N GLN A 85 -2.61 6.69 7.19
CA GLN A 85 -4.02 6.81 6.88
C GLN A 85 -4.56 5.54 6.20
N TYR A 86 -3.79 4.90 5.31
CA TYR A 86 -4.16 3.58 4.76
C TYR A 86 -4.29 2.54 5.88
N ILE A 87 -3.36 2.50 6.84
CA ILE A 87 -3.41 1.55 7.96
C ILE A 87 -4.65 1.78 8.83
N SER A 88 -5.05 3.04 9.06
CA SER A 88 -6.19 3.35 9.93
C SER A 88 -7.55 3.24 9.25
N THR A 89 -7.65 3.56 7.96
CA THR A 89 -8.93 3.64 7.23
C THR A 89 -9.14 2.53 6.21
N TRP A 90 -8.10 1.74 5.89
CA TRP A 90 -8.10 0.76 4.80
C TRP A 90 -8.50 1.34 3.43
N GLN A 91 -8.38 2.66 3.25
CA GLN A 91 -8.69 3.34 1.99
C GLN A 91 -7.42 3.62 1.20
N LEU A 92 -7.42 3.18 -0.07
CA LEU A 92 -6.32 3.40 -1.01
C LEU A 92 -6.21 4.90 -1.35
N GLN A 93 -5.34 5.62 -0.65
CA GLN A 93 -5.00 7.00 -1.01
C GLN A 93 -3.87 7.05 -2.03
N ALA A 94 -3.99 7.97 -3.00
CA ALA A 94 -2.94 8.24 -3.95
C ALA A 94 -1.72 8.83 -3.24
N LEU A 95 -0.57 8.16 -3.30
CA LEU A 95 0.68 8.75 -2.82
C LEU A 95 1.09 9.93 -3.71
N PRO A 96 1.94 10.83 -3.21
CA PRO A 96 2.45 11.93 -4.02
C PRO A 96 3.26 11.41 -5.21
N LYS A 97 2.67 11.38 -6.41
CA LYS A 97 3.31 10.92 -7.68
C LYS A 97 4.27 11.94 -8.31
N HIS A 98 4.61 13.00 -7.59
CA HIS A 98 5.15 14.23 -8.20
C HIS A 98 6.64 14.17 -8.53
N SER A 99 7.34 13.06 -8.28
CA SER A 99 8.78 13.01 -8.48
C SER A 99 9.24 11.82 -9.33
N ASN A 100 9.83 12.10 -10.50
CA ASN A 100 10.59 11.12 -11.30
C ASN A 100 11.97 10.85 -10.68
N ASP A 101 12.07 10.90 -9.36
CA ASP A 101 13.28 10.59 -8.60
C ASP A 101 13.04 9.35 -7.73
N GLU A 102 14.07 8.93 -7.01
CA GLU A 102 14.11 7.70 -6.23
C GLU A 102 12.94 7.61 -5.23
N LEU A 103 12.48 8.76 -4.71
CA LEU A 103 11.34 8.82 -3.80
C LEU A 103 10.01 8.51 -4.50
N GLY A 104 9.82 8.97 -5.74
CA GLY A 104 8.59 8.66 -6.46
C GLY A 104 8.54 7.22 -6.97
N ILE A 105 9.70 6.65 -7.33
CA ILE A 105 9.81 5.21 -7.60
C ILE A 105 9.42 4.41 -6.35
N LEU A 106 9.94 4.80 -5.17
CA LEU A 106 9.57 4.18 -3.90
C LEU A 106 8.06 4.30 -3.64
N PHE A 107 7.47 5.48 -3.81
CA PHE A 107 6.03 5.66 -3.59
C PHE A 107 5.17 4.86 -4.56
N GLN A 108 5.60 4.71 -5.82
CA GLN A 108 4.91 3.85 -6.79
C GLN A 108 4.94 2.38 -6.37
N GLN A 109 6.08 1.91 -5.84
CA GLN A 109 6.19 0.55 -5.31
C GLN A 109 5.32 0.33 -4.07
N VAL A 110 5.29 1.31 -3.16
CA VAL A 110 4.44 1.27 -1.96
C VAL A 110 2.95 1.28 -2.33
N GLU A 111 2.54 2.10 -3.30
CA GLU A 111 1.16 2.12 -3.82
C GLU A 111 0.77 0.76 -4.43
N TYR A 112 1.67 0.16 -5.22
CA TYR A 112 1.46 -1.17 -5.78
C TYR A 112 1.33 -2.24 -4.69
N LEU A 113 2.18 -2.21 -3.66
CA LEU A 113 2.11 -3.15 -2.55
C LEU A 113 0.78 -3.02 -1.78
N MET A 114 0.33 -1.81 -1.50
CA MET A 114 -0.97 -1.59 -0.84
C MET A 114 -2.12 -2.11 -1.68
N PHE A 115 -2.08 -1.89 -3.00
CA PHE A 115 -3.08 -2.44 -3.92
C PHE A 115 -3.11 -3.97 -3.89
N VAL A 116 -1.95 -4.62 -3.96
CA VAL A 116 -1.86 -6.09 -3.89
C VAL A 116 -2.38 -6.59 -2.54
N LEU A 117 -2.02 -5.94 -1.44
CA LEU A 117 -2.49 -6.32 -0.11
C LEU A 117 -4.01 -6.20 0.01
N GLN A 118 -4.59 -5.08 -0.41
CA GLN A 118 -6.03 -4.85 -0.39
C GLN A 118 -6.77 -5.88 -1.25
N ARG A 119 -6.25 -6.18 -2.45
CA ARG A 119 -6.80 -7.20 -3.34
C ARG A 119 -6.82 -8.57 -2.65
N THR A 120 -5.70 -9.00 -2.09
CA THR A 120 -5.59 -10.31 -1.42
C THR A 120 -6.55 -10.42 -0.22
N VAL A 121 -6.66 -9.37 0.60
CA VAL A 121 -7.61 -9.35 1.72
C VAL A 121 -9.05 -9.43 1.23
N THR A 122 -9.39 -8.66 0.18
CA THR A 122 -10.74 -8.67 -0.39
C THR A 122 -11.10 -10.03 -0.99
N GLU A 123 -10.17 -10.68 -1.68
CA GLU A 123 -10.37 -12.02 -2.25
C GLU A 123 -10.58 -13.06 -1.15
N ARG A 124 -9.79 -13.02 -0.07
CA ARG A 124 -9.99 -13.93 1.07
C ARG A 124 -11.33 -13.72 1.77
N ASN A 125 -11.74 -12.48 1.99
CA ASN A 125 -13.03 -12.19 2.63
C ASN A 125 -14.20 -12.71 1.79
N LYS A 126 -14.14 -12.58 0.45
CA LYS A 126 -15.17 -13.16 -0.44
C LYS A 126 -15.25 -14.68 -0.33
N ILE A 127 -14.12 -15.37 -0.18
CA ILE A 127 -14.08 -16.83 0.01
C ILE A 127 -14.76 -17.20 1.33
N LEU A 128 -14.46 -16.47 2.41
CA LEU A 128 -15.06 -16.72 3.72
C LEU A 128 -16.56 -16.46 3.70
N GLU A 129 -17.01 -15.37 3.07
CA GLU A 129 -18.44 -15.08 2.89
C GLU A 129 -19.14 -16.18 2.12
N ALA A 130 -18.58 -16.61 0.98
CA ALA A 130 -19.15 -17.71 0.18
C ALA A 130 -19.22 -19.04 0.96
N ALA A 131 -18.20 -19.35 1.77
CA ALA A 131 -18.17 -20.55 2.60
C ALA A 131 -19.23 -20.51 3.71
N ILE A 132 -19.40 -19.36 4.37
CA ILE A 132 -20.41 -19.17 5.42
C ILE A 132 -21.82 -19.31 4.82
N THR A 133 -22.11 -18.63 3.71
CA THR A 133 -23.41 -18.73 3.03
C THR A 133 -23.70 -20.15 2.56
N SER A 134 -22.70 -20.85 1.99
CA SER A 134 -22.86 -22.25 1.60
C SER A 134 -23.21 -23.16 2.79
N ASN A 135 -22.66 -22.89 3.98
CA ASN A 135 -22.97 -23.67 5.18
C ASN A 135 -24.39 -23.40 5.70
N GLU A 136 -24.82 -22.13 5.70
CA GLU A 136 -26.21 -21.77 6.05
C GLU A 136 -27.22 -22.39 5.07
N ASP A 137 -26.91 -22.36 3.78
CA ASP A 137 -27.73 -22.96 2.73
C ASP A 137 -27.81 -24.47 2.84
N PHE A 138 -26.74 -25.13 3.28
CA PHE A 138 -26.73 -26.55 3.57
C PHE A 138 -27.60 -26.89 4.78
N HIS A 139 -27.48 -26.11 5.87
CA HIS A 139 -28.33 -26.28 7.04
C HIS A 139 -29.81 -26.11 6.71
N ARG A 140 -30.14 -25.11 5.87
CA ARG A 140 -31.51 -24.89 5.38
C ARG A 140 -32.04 -26.08 4.58
N SER A 141 -31.20 -26.67 3.71
CA SER A 141 -31.56 -27.88 2.96
C SER A 141 -31.81 -29.09 3.86
N ILE A 142 -31.06 -29.25 4.96
CA ILE A 142 -31.33 -30.32 5.95
C ILE A 142 -32.67 -30.09 6.65
N GLN A 143 -32.97 -28.85 7.07
CA GLN A 143 -34.25 -28.54 7.72
C GLN A 143 -35.43 -28.83 6.79
N GLN A 144 -35.35 -28.41 5.52
CA GLN A 144 -36.36 -28.73 4.50
C GLN A 144 -36.56 -30.24 4.33
N PHE A 145 -35.47 -31.03 4.37
CA PHE A 145 -35.56 -32.48 4.31
C PHE A 145 -36.28 -33.08 5.54
N ILE A 146 -35.97 -32.58 6.74
CA ILE A 146 -36.62 -33.04 7.98
C ILE A 146 -38.12 -32.70 7.94
N GLU A 147 -38.48 -31.49 7.53
CA GLU A 147 -39.87 -31.06 7.39
C GLU A 147 -40.63 -31.88 6.35
N ALA A 148 -40.03 -32.13 5.17
CA ALA A 148 -40.62 -32.96 4.13
C ALA A 148 -40.81 -34.41 4.58
N ARG A 149 -39.83 -34.97 5.30
CA ARG A 149 -39.93 -36.30 5.90
C ARG A 149 -41.05 -36.35 6.93
N ASP A 150 -41.14 -35.37 7.82
CA ASP A 150 -42.16 -35.34 8.87
C ASP A 150 -43.57 -35.20 8.26
N ALA A 151 -43.73 -34.44 7.17
CA ALA A 151 -44.97 -34.35 6.41
C ALA A 151 -45.34 -35.67 5.68
N ALA A 152 -44.37 -36.35 5.07
CA ALA A 152 -44.58 -37.64 4.40
C ALA A 152 -44.88 -38.78 5.40
N TYR A 153 -44.28 -38.74 6.58
CA TYR A 153 -44.54 -39.69 7.67
C TYR A 153 -45.97 -39.60 8.21
N ILE A 154 -46.61 -38.43 8.15
CA ILE A 154 -48.01 -38.23 8.55
C ILE A 154 -48.99 -38.89 7.55
N HIS A 155 -48.60 -39.08 6.27
CA HIS A 155 -49.47 -39.61 5.22
C HIS A 155 -49.23 -41.09 4.83
N ASP A 156 -48.27 -41.79 5.45
CA ASP A 156 -47.94 -43.22 5.24
C ASP A 156 -47.80 -43.65 3.77
N ASP A 157 -47.32 -42.73 2.91
CA ASP A 157 -47.12 -42.98 1.47
C ASP A 157 -45.63 -43.17 1.15
N PRO A 158 -45.13 -44.42 1.03
CA PRO A 158 -43.72 -44.71 0.77
C PRO A 158 -43.23 -44.20 -0.59
N GLY A 159 -44.14 -43.87 -1.52
CA GLY A 159 -43.80 -43.23 -2.80
C GLY A 159 -43.33 -41.79 -2.63
N GLN A 160 -43.98 -41.02 -1.76
CA GLN A 160 -43.62 -39.61 -1.51
C GLN A 160 -42.31 -39.48 -0.72
N MET A 161 -42.04 -40.39 0.21
CA MET A 161 -40.78 -40.43 0.96
C MET A 161 -39.56 -40.64 0.03
N ARG A 162 -39.70 -41.51 -0.98
CA ARG A 162 -38.64 -41.74 -2.00
C ARG A 162 -38.42 -40.52 -2.89
N ALA A 163 -39.49 -39.88 -3.34
CA ALA A 163 -39.39 -38.67 -4.16
C ALA A 163 -38.72 -37.51 -3.40
N ALA A 164 -39.04 -37.32 -2.11
CA ALA A 164 -38.40 -36.31 -1.27
C ALA A 164 -36.91 -36.59 -1.02
N LEU A 165 -36.53 -37.86 -0.87
CA LEU A 165 -35.13 -38.28 -0.75
C LEU A 165 -34.33 -38.00 -2.03
N GLU A 166 -34.89 -38.29 -3.20
CA GLU A 166 -34.22 -38.05 -4.49
C GLU A 166 -34.03 -36.54 -4.76
N ASP A 167 -35.03 -35.71 -4.45
CA ASP A 167 -34.96 -34.26 -4.62
C ASP A 167 -33.86 -33.62 -3.75
N VAL A 168 -33.72 -34.08 -2.51
CA VAL A 168 -32.67 -33.60 -1.61
C VAL A 168 -31.30 -34.11 -2.04
N LEU A 169 -31.18 -35.35 -2.52
CA LEU A 169 -29.92 -35.88 -3.04
C LEU A 169 -29.43 -35.09 -4.26
N LEU A 170 -30.34 -34.75 -5.18
CA LEU A 170 -30.05 -33.91 -6.34
C LEU A 170 -29.65 -32.49 -5.92
N THR A 171 -30.36 -31.89 -4.96
CA THR A 171 -30.06 -30.54 -4.46
C THR A 171 -28.70 -30.48 -3.78
N VAL A 172 -28.37 -31.48 -2.95
CA VAL A 172 -27.08 -31.58 -2.25
C VAL A 172 -25.93 -31.83 -3.24
N GLN A 173 -26.11 -32.72 -4.23
CA GLN A 173 -25.11 -32.97 -5.28
C GLN A 173 -24.85 -31.73 -6.15
N ALA A 174 -25.89 -31.02 -6.57
CA ALA A 174 -25.75 -29.80 -7.36
C ALA A 174 -25.00 -28.70 -6.60
N LYS A 175 -25.29 -28.54 -5.30
CA LYS A 175 -24.59 -27.57 -4.45
C LYS A 175 -23.13 -27.96 -4.20
N LEU A 176 -22.85 -29.24 -3.92
CA LEU A 176 -21.46 -29.76 -3.80
C LEU A 176 -20.67 -29.54 -5.10
N ALA A 177 -21.26 -29.82 -6.26
CA ALA A 177 -20.61 -29.58 -7.55
C ALA A 177 -20.27 -28.09 -7.76
N SER A 178 -21.16 -27.17 -7.36
CA SER A 178 -20.91 -25.73 -7.44
C SER A 178 -19.75 -25.27 -6.54
N ALA A 179 -19.69 -25.78 -5.31
CA ALA A 179 -18.60 -25.47 -4.38
C ALA A 179 -17.25 -26.04 -4.87
N THR A 180 -17.28 -27.25 -5.43
CA THR A 180 -16.08 -27.89 -6.01
C THR A 180 -15.58 -27.12 -7.22
N HIS A 181 -16.48 -26.63 -8.07
CA HIS A 181 -16.12 -25.78 -9.21
C HIS A 181 -15.45 -24.49 -8.74
N ILE A 182 -15.99 -23.79 -7.74
CA ILE A 182 -15.41 -22.55 -7.20
C ILE A 182 -13.98 -22.79 -6.67
N LEU A 183 -13.75 -23.92 -6.00
CA LEU A 183 -12.42 -24.30 -5.52
C LEU A 183 -11.45 -24.61 -6.67
N HIS A 184 -11.90 -25.34 -7.69
CA HIS A 184 -11.06 -25.71 -8.84
C HIS A 184 -10.75 -24.54 -9.77
N THR A 185 -11.69 -23.59 -9.93
CA THR A 185 -11.44 -22.33 -10.67
C THR A 185 -10.40 -21.44 -9.96
N PHE A 186 -10.21 -21.65 -8.65
CA PHE A 186 -9.24 -20.92 -7.84
C PHE A 186 -7.85 -21.57 -7.87
N GLU A 187 -7.78 -22.90 -7.92
CA GLU A 187 -6.52 -23.65 -8.03
C GLU A 187 -5.83 -23.43 -9.40
N GLU A 188 -6.61 -23.17 -10.46
CA GLU A 188 -6.09 -22.78 -11.77
C GLU A 188 -5.77 -21.27 -11.92
N SER A 189 -6.05 -20.44 -10.92
CA SER A 189 -5.62 -19.04 -10.95
C SER A 189 -4.09 -19.03 -10.84
N PRO A 190 -3.37 -18.64 -11.91
CA PRO A 190 -1.95 -18.85 -11.99
C PRO A 190 -1.28 -18.05 -10.89
N THR A 191 -0.68 -18.79 -9.97
CA THR A 191 0.46 -18.40 -9.16
C THR A 191 1.57 -17.88 -10.10
N ARG A 192 1.41 -16.63 -10.54
CA ARG A 192 2.45 -15.81 -11.14
C ARG A 192 2.41 -14.45 -10.50
N LEU A 193 2.88 -14.40 -9.26
CA LEU A 193 3.76 -13.35 -8.75
C LEU A 193 4.86 -14.00 -7.93
#